data_AF-A0A9E1NGS6-F1
#
_entry.id   AF-A0A9E1NGS6-F1
#
_cell.length_a   1.000
_cell.length_b   1.000
_cell.length_c   1.000
_cell.angle_alpha   90.00
_cell.angle_beta   90.00
_cell.angle_gamma   90.00
#
_symmetry.space_group_name_H-M   'P 1'
#
loop_
_entity.id
_entity.type
_entity.pdbx_description
1 polymer ?
#
loop_
_entity_poly.entity_id
_entity_poly.type
_entity_poly.pdbx_seq_one_letter_code
_entity_poly.pdbx_strand_id
1 'polypeptide(L)' 'MKNIAEPLASKNYSGKFMVRVPPDVHRALAIKAAEAGVSLNRLASSKLSY' A
#
# COMPACT_ATOMS: atom_id res chain seq x y z
N MET A 1 -16.34 -32.84 5.26
CA MET A 1 -14.98 -32.59 4.72
C MET A 1 -14.54 -31.21 5.18
N LYS A 2 -13.54 -31.14 6.05
CA LYS A 2 -13.03 -29.89 6.61
C LYS A 2 -12.06 -29.31 5.57
N ASN A 3 -12.46 -28.24 4.88
CA ASN A 3 -11.57 -27.55 3.95
C ASN A 3 -10.38 -27.00 4.74
N ILE A 4 -9.23 -27.62 4.54
CA ILE A 4 -7.96 -27.23 5.14
C ILE A 4 -7.59 -25.91 4.43
N ALA A 5 -7.50 -24.81 5.17
CA ALA A 5 -7.08 -23.54 4.61
C ALA A 5 -5.72 -23.72 3.93
N GLU A 6 -5.63 -23.41 2.64
CA GLU A 6 -4.38 -23.51 1.90
C GLU A 6 -3.27 -22.74 2.64
N PRO A 7 -2.03 -23.25 2.64
CA PRO A 7 -0.91 -22.59 3.30
C PRO A 7 -0.84 -21.12 2.84
N LEU A 8 -0.72 -20.18 3.78
CA LEU A 8 -0.54 -18.75 3.47
C LEU A 8 0.69 -18.50 2.57
N ALA A 9 1.64 -19.43 2.58
CA ALA A 9 2.83 -19.46 1.75
C ALA A 9 2.53 -19.72 0.25
N SER A 10 1.39 -20.33 -0.08
CA SER A 10 1.00 -20.64 -1.46
C SER A 10 0.24 -19.49 -2.14
N LYS A 11 0.04 -18.36 -1.44
CA LYS A 11 -0.67 -17.21 -2.00
C LYS A 11 0.28 -16.33 -2.79
N ASN A 12 -0.01 -16.16 -4.07
CA ASN A 12 0.63 -15.14 -4.90
C ASN A 12 0.13 -13.76 -4.46
N TYR A 13 1.02 -12.95 -3.87
CA TYR A 13 0.70 -11.57 -3.50
C TYR A 13 0.93 -10.65 -4.69
N SER A 14 -0.12 -9.96 -5.13
CA SER A 14 -0.08 -9.10 -6.32
C SER A 14 0.73 -7.81 -6.15
N GLY A 15 1.20 -7.52 -4.93
CA GLY A 15 1.88 -6.26 -4.58
C GLY A 15 0.97 -5.03 -4.55
N LYS A 16 -0.33 -5.17 -4.88
CA LYS A 16 -1.30 -4.06 -4.83
C LYS A 16 -1.86 -3.91 -3.42
N PHE A 17 -1.72 -2.73 -2.84
CA PHE A 17 -2.23 -2.40 -1.51
C PHE A 17 -3.08 -1.14 -1.56
N MET A 18 -4.41 -1.31 -1.61
CA MET A 18 -5.35 -0.19 -1.68
C MET A 18 -5.80 0.21 -0.28
N VAL A 19 -5.40 1.41 0.16
CA VAL A 19 -5.75 1.96 1.47
C VAL A 19 -6.80 3.05 1.32
N ARG A 20 -7.87 2.96 2.10
CA ARG A 20 -8.82 4.07 2.24
C ARG A 20 -8.30 5.03 3.30
N VAL A 21 -8.19 6.31 2.94
CA VAL A 21 -7.79 7.39 3.85
C VAL A 21 -8.73 8.58 3.69
N PRO A 22 -8.90 9.43 4.71
CA PRO A 22 -9.65 10.66 4.58
C PRO A 22 -9.06 11.60 3.50
N PRO A 23 -9.87 12.47 2.89
CA PRO A 23 -9.42 13.39 1.84
C PRO A 23 -8.25 14.28 2.27
N ASP A 24 -8.23 14.74 3.53
CA ASP A 24 -7.17 15.61 4.05
C ASP A 24 -5.81 14.89 4.10
N VAL A 25 -5.82 13.62 4.49
CA VAL A 25 -4.61 12.78 4.50
C VAL A 25 -4.13 12.54 3.09
N HIS A 26 -5.04 12.23 2.15
CA HIS A 26 -4.69 12.08 0.74
C HIS A 26 -4.06 13.37 0.19
N ARG A 27 -4.64 14.54 0.49
CA ARG A 27 -4.10 15.86 0.08
C ARG A 27 -2.70 16.10 0.63
N ALA A 28 -2.50 15.86 1.93
CA ALA A 28 -1.20 16.05 2.57
C ALA A 28 -0.12 15.14 1.98
N LEU A 29 -0.45 13.88 1.68
CA LEU A 29 0.48 12.96 1.03
C LEU A 29 0.78 13.35 -0.42
N ALA A 30 -0.21 13.83 -1.17
CA ALA A 30 -0.02 14.29 -2.54
C ALA A 30 0.91 15.51 -2.61
N ILE A 31 0.75 16.47 -1.70
CA ILE A 31 1.64 17.64 -1.60
C ILE A 31 3.08 17.19 -1.30
N LYS A 32 3.27 16.35 -0.28
CA LYS A 32 4.61 15.85 0.08
C LYS A 32 5.28 15.06 -1.04
N ALA A 33 4.50 14.28 -1.78
CA ALA A 33 5.01 13.53 -2.93
C ALA A 33 5.46 14.48 -4.05
N ALA A 34 4.68 15.53 -4.33
CA ALA A 34 5.02 16.55 -5.31
C ALA A 34 6.27 17.34 -4.91
N GLU A 35 6.38 17.76 -3.65
CA GLU A 35 7.56 18.46 -3.10
C GLU A 35 8.83 17.62 -3.22
N ALA A 36 8.73 16.31 -3.00
CA ALA A 36 9.84 15.38 -3.12
C ALA A 36 10.11 14.93 -4.57
N GLY A 37 9.30 15.34 -5.54
CA GLY A 37 9.42 14.90 -6.94
C GLY A 37 9.20 13.40 -7.14
N VAL A 38 8.35 12.78 -6.32
CA VAL A 38 8.07 11.34 -6.37
C VAL A 38 6.58 11.06 -6.55
N SER A 39 6.25 9.86 -7.02
CA SER A 39 4.85 9.43 -7.03
C SER A 39 4.34 9.14 -5.62
N LEU A 40 3.02 9.29 -5.43
CA LEU A 40 2.35 8.96 -4.18
C LEU A 40 2.62 7.51 -3.75
N ASN A 41 2.60 6.58 -4.73
CA ASN A 41 2.89 5.17 -4.48
C ASN A 41 4.33 4.98 -3.99
N ARG A 42 5.31 5.69 -4.57
CA ARG A 42 6.71 5.62 -4.12
C ARG A 42 6.89 6.17 -2.71
N LEU A 43 6.21 7.25 -2.36
CA LEU A 43 6.19 7.81 -1.00
C LEU A 43 5.57 6.82 0.00
N ALA A 44 4.46 6.17 -0.37
CA ALA A 44 3.81 5.19 0.49
C ALA A 44 4.68 3.92 0.66
N SER A 45 5.21 3.38 -0.43
CA SER A 45 6.10 2.21 -0.42
C SER A 45 7.35 2.46 0.42
N SER A 46 7.98 3.65 0.35
CA SER A 46 9.15 3.94 1.19
C SER A 46 8.82 4.02 2.68
N LYS A 47 7.59 4.39 3.05
CA LYS A 47 7.10 4.41 4.43
C LYS A 47 6.65 3.03 4.94
N LEU A 48 6.22 2.15 4.05
CA LEU A 48 5.79 0.78 4.34
C LEU A 48 6.94 -0.24 4.33
N SER A 49 8.09 0.12 3.76
CA SER A 49 9.28 -0.72 3.74
C SER A 49 9.97 -0.64 5.11
N TYR A 50 9.68 -1.60 5.98
CA TYR A 50 10.39 -1.85 7.25
C TYR A 50 11.14 -3.17 7.18
#